data_AF-A0A924YF86-F1
#
_entry.id   AF-A0A924YF86-F1
#
_cell.length_a   1.000
_cell.length_b   1.000
_cell.length_c   1.000
_cell.angle_alpha   90.00
_cell.angle_beta   90.00
_cell.angle_gamma   90.00
#
_symmetry.space_group_name_H-M   'P 1'
#
loop_
_entity.id
_entity.type
_entity.pdbx_description
1 polymer ?
#
loop_
_entity_poly.entity_id
_entity_poly.type
_entity_poly.pdbx_seq_one_letter_code
_entity_poly.pdbx_strand_id
1 'polypeptide(L)' 'AAVLDSPLVQGFCYTQLTDVEQEINGLLTYDRQPKVDLAIIREITAAVDRMLTEAD' A
#
# COMPACT_ATOMS: atom_id res chain seq x y z
N ALA A 1 -8.15 -10.48 -3.09
CA ALA A 1 -6.99 -9.62 -2.80
C ALA A 1 -5.78 -10.19 -3.56
N ALA A 2 -5.71 -10.02 -4.88
CA ALA A 2 -4.90 -10.90 -5.73
C ALA A 2 -3.39 -10.95 -5.41
N VAL A 3 -2.78 -9.85 -4.95
CA VAL A 3 -1.37 -9.82 -4.55
C VAL A 3 -1.14 -10.49 -3.19
N LEU A 4 -2.07 -10.28 -2.25
CA LEU A 4 -2.00 -10.87 -0.90
C LEU A 4 -2.36 -12.37 -0.89
N ASP A 5 -3.14 -12.82 -1.87
CA ASP A 5 -3.59 -14.21 -2.01
C ASP A 5 -2.57 -15.10 -2.75
N SER A 6 -1.46 -14.53 -3.25
CA SER A 6 -0.47 -15.26 -4.04
C SER A 6 0.57 -15.93 -3.12
N PRO A 7 0.72 -17.27 -3.15
CA PRO A 7 1.70 -17.97 -2.31
C PRO A 7 3.16 -17.69 -2.73
N LEU A 8 3.38 -17.09 -3.91
CA LEU A 8 4.70 -16.75 -4.41
C LEU A 8 5.12 -15.31 -4.10
N VAL A 9 4.16 -14.45 -3.72
CA VAL A 9 4.43 -13.07 -3.36
C VAL A 9 4.57 -13.02 -1.84
N GLN A 10 5.57 -12.31 -1.33
CA GLN A 10 5.84 -12.20 0.11
C GLN A 10 5.61 -10.78 0.65
N GLY A 11 5.23 -9.86 -0.23
CA GLY A 11 4.96 -8.47 0.11
C GLY A 11 4.88 -7.61 -1.14
N PHE A 12 4.63 -6.32 -0.94
CA PHE A 12 4.60 -5.32 -1.99
C PHE A 12 5.10 -3.99 -1.46
N CYS A 13 5.50 -3.12 -2.38
CA CYS A 13 5.79 -1.73 -2.10
C CYS A 13 4.83 -0.88 -2.92
N TYR A 14 4.11 0.04 -2.27
CA TYR A 14 3.39 1.07 -3.00
C TYR A 14 4.35 2.21 -3.31
N THR A 15 4.68 2.37 -4.59
CA THR A 15 5.36 3.56 -5.09
C THR A 15 4.31 4.42 -5.79
N GLN A 16 3.99 5.62 -5.29
CA GLN A 16 4.82 6.52 -4.48
C GLN A 16 4.10 7.11 -3.25
N LEU A 17 4.87 7.72 -2.34
CA LEU A 17 4.31 8.31 -1.13
C LEU A 17 3.55 9.61 -1.43
N THR A 18 4.16 10.54 -2.16
CA THR A 18 3.61 11.85 -2.51
C THR A 18 3.59 12.03 -4.01
N ASP A 19 2.75 12.93 -4.52
CA ASP A 19 2.87 13.36 -5.91
C ASP A 19 4.19 14.06 -6.19
N VAL A 20 4.67 13.93 -7.43
CA VAL A 20 5.89 14.56 -7.93
C VAL A 20 5.64 15.07 -9.34
N GLU A 21 5.75 16.38 -9.54
CA GLU A 21 5.55 17.04 -10.84
C GLU A 21 4.28 16.58 -11.56
N GLN A 22 4.40 15.92 -12.72
CA GLN A 22 3.26 15.39 -13.49
C GLN A 22 2.77 14.03 -12.96
N GLU A 23 3.54 13.34 -12.12
CA GLU A 23 3.18 12.07 -11.51
C GLU A 23 2.26 12.28 -10.30
N ILE A 24 0.96 12.03 -10.52
CA ILE A 24 -0.10 12.22 -9.52
C ILE A 24 -0.55 10.91 -8.84
N ASN A 25 0.29 9.89 -8.84
CA ASN A 25 0.05 8.57 -8.24
C ASN A 25 0.61 8.43 -6.80
N GLY A 26 0.86 9.54 -6.10
CA GLY A 26 1.14 9.54 -4.67
C GLY A 26 -0.08 9.19 -3.83
N LEU A 27 0.13 8.53 -2.70
CA LEU A 27 -0.89 8.37 -1.65
C LEU A 27 -1.26 9.72 -1.02
N LEU A 28 -0.31 10.65 -1.02
CA LEU A 28 -0.46 12.02 -0.57
C LEU A 28 -0.29 12.97 -1.75
N THR A 29 -0.86 14.17 -1.66
CA THR A 29 -0.60 15.27 -2.60
C THR A 29 0.87 15.73 -2.50
N TYR A 30 1.27 16.64 -3.39
CA TYR A 30 2.58 17.29 -3.36
C TYR A 30 2.91 17.89 -1.99
N ASP A 31 1.94 18.57 -1.38
CA ASP A 31 2.05 19.18 -0.03
C ASP A 31 1.75 18.18 1.11
N ARG A 32 1.87 16.88 0.85
CA ARG A 32 1.70 15.80 1.82
C ARG A 32 0.33 15.79 2.49
N GLN A 33 -0.72 16.19 1.76
CA GLN A 33 -2.09 16.01 2.22
C GLN A 33 -2.60 14.64 1.80
N PRO A 34 -3.22 13.84 2.69
CA PRO A 34 -3.80 12.55 2.30
C PRO A 34 -4.87 12.73 1.22
N LYS A 35 -4.78 11.96 0.14
CA LYS A 35 -5.82 11.97 -0.91
C LYS A 35 -7.04 11.12 -0.55
N VAL A 36 -6.82 10.14 0.32
CA VAL A 36 -7.83 9.26 0.90
C VAL A 36 -7.54 9.16 2.39
N ASP A 37 -8.54 8.72 3.16
CA ASP A 37 -8.36 8.50 4.60
C ASP A 37 -7.22 7.51 4.85
N LEU A 38 -6.26 7.92 5.69
CA LEU A 38 -5.11 7.09 6.06
C LEU A 38 -5.52 5.81 6.79
N ALA A 39 -6.69 5.79 7.43
CA ALA A 39 -7.23 4.57 8.04
C ALA A 39 -7.45 3.47 7.00
N ILE A 40 -7.95 3.82 5.81
CA ILE A 40 -8.18 2.89 4.70
C ILE A 40 -6.84 2.36 4.18
N ILE A 41 -5.85 3.26 4.01
CA ILE A 41 -4.50 2.86 3.58
C ILE A 41 -3.89 1.89 4.59
N ARG A 42 -3.99 2.19 5.89
CA ARG A 42 -3.48 1.33 6.97
C ARG A 42 -4.14 -0.05 6.95
N GLU A 43 -5.45 -0.11 6.77
CA GLU A 43 -6.16 -1.39 6.70
C GLU A 43 -5.63 -2.26 5.56
N ILE A 44 -5.40 -1.67 4.39
CA ILE A 44 -4.87 -2.39 3.21
C ILE A 44 -3.42 -2.83 3.44
N THR A 45 -2.55 -1.97 3.96
CA THR A 45 -1.12 -2.25 4.09
C THR A 45 -0.79 -3.13 5.29
N ALA A 46 -1.55 -3.03 6.40
CA ALA A 46 -1.42 -3.92 7.55
C ALA A 46 -1.99 -5.33 7.26
N ALA A 47 -2.85 -5.48 6.24
CA ALA A 47 -3.38 -6.79 5.88
C ALA A 47 -2.34 -7.79 5.35
N VAL A 48 -1.08 -7.37 5.17
CA VAL A 48 0.09 -8.22 4.95
C VAL A 48 0.32 -9.21 6.09
N ASP A 49 -0.15 -8.93 7.30
CA ASP A 49 -0.06 -9.88 8.43
C ASP A 49 -0.67 -11.24 8.07
N ARG A 50 -1.64 -11.28 7.14
CA ARG A 50 -2.24 -12.52 6.62
C ARG A 50 -1.30 -13.35 5.73
N MET A 51 -0.28 -12.74 5.13
CA MET A 51 0.71 -13.46 4.32
C MET A 51 1.76 -14.16 5.20
N LEU A 52 1.99 -13.68 6.41
CA LEU A 52 3.02 -14.20 7.31
C LEU A 52 2.54 -15.41 8.13
N THR A 53 1.23 -15.61 8.26
CA THR A 53 0.65 -16.69 9.08
C THR A 53 0.58 -18.06 8.40
N GLU A 54 0.90 -18.18 7.11
CA GLU A 54 0.93 -19.47 6.38
C GLU A 54 2.35 -19.96 6.05
N ALA A 55 3.39 -19.29 6.55
CA ALA A 55 4.79 -19.65 6.30
C ALA A 55 5.42 -20.57 7.37
N ASP A 56 4.63 -21.02 8.36
CA ASP A 56 5.04 -21.97 9.40
C ASP A 56 4.56 -23.41 9.11
#